data_AF-A0A0M0G2P7-F1
#
_entry.id   AF-A0A0M0G2P7-F1
#
_cell.length_a   1.000
_cell.length_b   1.000
_cell.length_c   1.000
_cell.angle_alpha   90.00
_cell.angle_beta   90.00
_cell.angle_gamma   90.00
#
_symmetry.space_group_name_H-M   'P 1'
#
loop_
_entity.id
_entity.type
_entity.pdbx_description
1 polymer ?
#
loop_
_entity_poly.entity_id
_entity_poly.type
_entity_poly.pdbx_seq_one_letter_code
_entity_poly.pdbx_strand_id
1 'polypeptide(L)'
;MNRPASTVDDGTLTIEEVKDLLGDIVSGIDHIGVNLPVNMLPPQQWEGLKQDLSKGTALYRYSGQEWPFILPTTDLEFQSGQMEYHSPRGPKFEWVYDEEAREPVIQLALRTSAGRAKVEKLLPGPKGYSIPGLETHFRSVNVRSPWKGIGLRVDVYYADALEANWVTGKWLAEEGGRIHPQKG
;
A
#
# COMPACT_ATOMS: atom_id res chain seq x y z
N MET A 1 -33.32 -12.10 -6.15
CA MET A 1 -33.72 -10.68 -6.17
C MET A 1 -32.46 -9.86 -6.34
N ASN A 2 -32.39 -9.00 -7.36
CA ASN A 2 -31.20 -8.18 -7.62
C ASN A 2 -31.20 -6.97 -6.69
N ARG A 3 -30.11 -6.76 -5.94
CA ARG A 3 -29.76 -5.42 -5.45
C ARG A 3 -29.05 -4.67 -6.58
N PRO A 4 -29.32 -3.37 -6.80
CA PRO A 4 -28.56 -2.59 -7.77
C PRO A 4 -27.11 -2.40 -7.30
N ALA A 5 -26.18 -2.29 -8.25
CA ALA A 5 -24.83 -1.82 -7.99
C ALA A 5 -24.78 -0.29 -8.05
N SER A 6 -23.99 0.30 -7.13
CA SER A 6 -23.57 1.70 -7.00
C SER A 6 -24.60 2.85 -7.02
N THR A 7 -24.67 3.57 -5.89
CA THR A 7 -25.01 5.00 -5.80
C THR A 7 -24.14 5.69 -4.75
N VAL A 8 -23.85 6.98 -4.96
CA VAL A 8 -22.80 7.81 -4.33
C VAL A 8 -23.47 8.89 -3.43
N ASP A 9 -23.03 9.28 -2.22
CA ASP A 9 -21.80 9.02 -1.45
C ASP A 9 -22.06 9.10 0.08
N ASP A 10 -21.47 8.21 0.90
CA ASP A 10 -21.54 8.27 2.38
C ASP A 10 -20.15 8.37 3.07
N GLY A 11 -19.06 8.11 2.36
CA GLY A 11 -17.72 8.02 2.95
C GLY A 11 -16.53 8.14 1.99
N THR A 12 -16.75 8.47 0.72
CA THR A 12 -15.68 8.76 -0.24
C THR A 12 -15.37 10.26 -0.24
N LEU A 13 -14.09 10.62 -0.34
CA LEU A 13 -13.64 12.01 -0.42
C LEU A 13 -13.23 12.39 -1.85
N THR A 14 -13.32 13.66 -2.23
CA THR A 14 -12.62 14.16 -3.43
C THR A 14 -11.12 14.32 -3.18
N ILE A 15 -10.32 14.44 -4.25
CA ILE A 15 -8.89 14.73 -4.13
C ILE A 15 -8.68 16.11 -3.47
N GLU A 16 -9.55 17.07 -3.75
CA GLU A 16 -9.55 18.39 -3.10
C GLU A 16 -9.83 18.29 -1.59
N GLU A 17 -10.83 17.50 -1.17
CA GLU A 17 -11.11 17.27 0.26
C GLU A 17 -9.94 16.58 0.97
N VAL A 18 -9.30 15.58 0.34
CA VAL A 18 -8.12 14.91 0.90
C VAL A 18 -6.95 15.89 1.05
N LYS A 19 -6.70 16.73 0.04
CA LYS A 19 -5.71 17.82 0.11
C LYS A 19 -6.03 18.78 1.26
N ASP A 20 -7.26 19.25 1.38
CA ASP A 20 -7.64 20.29 2.35
C ASP A 20 -7.67 19.76 3.80
N LEU A 21 -7.93 18.46 3.99
CA LEU A 21 -7.87 17.81 5.30
C LEU A 21 -6.45 17.45 5.74
N LEU A 22 -5.57 17.06 4.81
CA LEU A 22 -4.28 16.43 5.13
C LEU A 22 -3.04 17.23 4.71
N GLY A 23 -3.18 18.27 3.88
CA GLY A 23 -2.06 18.99 3.27
C GLY A 23 -1.01 19.51 4.26
N ASP A 24 -1.45 20.01 5.42
CA ASP A 24 -0.57 20.53 6.47
C ASP A 24 0.16 19.43 7.28
N ILE A 25 -0.28 18.18 7.19
CA ILE A 25 0.28 17.06 7.97
C ILE A 25 1.01 16.02 7.13
N VAL A 26 0.81 15.95 5.81
CA VAL A 26 1.49 14.97 4.95
C VAL A 26 2.95 15.36 4.77
N SER A 27 3.85 14.45 5.14
CA SER A 27 5.31 14.61 5.04
C SER A 27 5.92 13.87 3.84
N GLY A 28 5.13 13.06 3.14
CA GLY A 28 5.49 12.39 1.90
C GLY A 28 4.73 11.08 1.69
N ILE A 29 5.09 10.35 0.64
CA ILE A 29 4.59 8.99 0.39
C ILE A 29 5.55 7.99 1.08
N ASP A 30 5.01 6.91 1.65
CA ASP A 30 5.79 5.73 2.09
C ASP A 30 5.82 4.66 0.98
N HIS A 31 4.64 4.30 0.47
CA HIS A 31 4.48 3.34 -0.61
C HIS A 31 3.26 3.64 -1.47
N ILE A 32 3.28 3.10 -2.68
CA ILE A 32 2.17 3.08 -3.63
C ILE A 32 1.78 1.61 -3.81
N GLY A 33 0.51 1.28 -3.65
CA GLY A 33 0.01 -0.08 -3.79
C GLY A 33 -0.90 -0.26 -5.00
N VAL A 34 -0.88 -1.46 -5.57
CA VAL A 34 -1.90 -1.94 -6.51
C VAL A 34 -2.57 -3.15 -5.88
N ASN A 35 -3.84 -3.00 -5.52
CA ASN A 35 -4.63 -4.07 -4.93
C ASN A 35 -5.39 -4.77 -6.06
N LEU A 36 -5.15 -6.07 -6.21
CA LEU A 36 -5.65 -6.90 -7.30
C LEU A 36 -6.66 -7.90 -6.73
N PRO A 37 -7.96 -7.77 -7.05
CA PRO A 37 -8.98 -8.71 -6.60
C PRO A 37 -8.66 -10.16 -6.97
N VAL A 38 -8.69 -11.07 -5.99
CA VAL A 38 -8.47 -12.52 -6.23
C VAL A 38 -9.49 -13.13 -7.22
N ASN A 39 -10.66 -12.52 -7.35
CA ASN A 39 -11.69 -12.94 -8.30
C ASN A 39 -11.41 -12.50 -9.76
N MET A 40 -10.46 -11.58 -9.97
CA MET A 40 -10.01 -11.12 -11.29
C MET A 40 -8.66 -11.71 -11.69
N LEU A 41 -7.84 -12.13 -10.72
CA LEU A 41 -6.51 -12.69 -10.94
C LEU A 41 -6.39 -14.06 -10.27
N PRO A 42 -6.55 -15.19 -10.99
CA PRO A 42 -6.40 -16.52 -10.42
C PRO A 42 -5.00 -16.77 -9.81
N PRO A 43 -4.85 -17.63 -8.78
CA PRO A 43 -3.58 -17.83 -8.07
C PRO A 43 -2.37 -18.14 -8.96
N GLN A 44 -2.56 -18.90 -10.05
CA GLN A 44 -1.48 -19.20 -10.99
C GLN A 44 -0.99 -17.94 -11.75
N GLN A 45 -1.89 -17.00 -12.05
CA GLN A 45 -1.53 -15.72 -12.68
C GLN A 45 -0.88 -14.77 -11.67
N TRP A 46 -1.30 -14.82 -10.40
CA TRP A 46 -0.63 -14.12 -9.30
C TRP A 46 0.82 -14.60 -9.09
N GLU A 47 1.05 -15.92 -9.06
CA GLU A 47 2.41 -16.46 -9.05
C GLU A 47 3.21 -16.06 -10.29
N GLY A 48 2.61 -16.13 -11.49
CA GLY A 48 3.23 -15.67 -12.73
C GLY A 48 3.67 -14.21 -12.66
N LEU A 49 2.82 -13.32 -12.17
CA LEU A 49 3.13 -11.91 -11.95
C LEU A 49 4.29 -11.72 -10.98
N LYS A 50 4.29 -12.40 -9.82
CA LYS A 50 5.42 -12.36 -8.87
C LYS A 50 6.73 -12.86 -9.50
N GLN A 51 6.67 -13.91 -10.31
CA GLN A 51 7.85 -14.40 -11.05
C GLN A 51 8.35 -13.36 -12.06
N ASP A 52 7.47 -12.75 -12.86
CA ASP A 52 7.86 -11.74 -13.84
C ASP A 52 8.44 -10.47 -13.19
N LEU A 53 7.82 -9.97 -12.12
CA LEU A 53 8.34 -8.85 -11.33
C LEU A 53 9.73 -9.15 -10.75
N SER A 54 9.94 -10.35 -10.20
CA SER A 54 11.22 -10.74 -9.58
C SER A 54 12.42 -10.77 -10.54
N LYS A 55 12.18 -10.84 -11.87
CA LYS A 55 13.25 -10.83 -12.89
C LYS A 55 13.97 -9.48 -12.99
N GLY A 56 13.27 -8.39 -12.71
CA GLY A 56 13.79 -7.02 -12.89
C GLY A 56 13.64 -6.10 -11.68
N THR A 57 13.11 -6.59 -10.55
CA THR A 57 12.85 -5.77 -9.36
C THR A 57 13.30 -6.46 -8.08
N ALA A 58 13.76 -5.69 -7.09
CA ALA A 58 14.05 -6.23 -5.76
C ALA A 58 12.73 -6.42 -5.00
N LEU A 59 12.03 -7.50 -5.38
CA LEU A 59 10.75 -7.93 -4.83
C LEU A 59 10.98 -8.75 -3.56
N TYR A 60 10.39 -8.32 -2.45
CA TYR A 60 10.49 -8.96 -1.13
C TYR A 60 9.11 -9.40 -0.64
N ARG A 61 9.08 -10.45 0.18
CA ARG A 61 7.82 -10.89 0.83
C ARG A 61 7.46 -9.95 1.98
N TYR A 62 6.17 -9.80 2.22
CA TYR A 62 5.67 -9.33 3.51
C TYR A 62 5.36 -10.55 4.38
N SER A 63 5.85 -10.59 5.62
CA SER A 63 5.65 -11.75 6.49
C SER A 63 4.18 -11.89 6.90
N GLY A 64 3.58 -13.02 6.54
CA GLY A 64 2.21 -13.38 6.94
C GLY A 64 1.09 -12.91 6.00
N GLN A 65 1.39 -12.21 4.90
CA GLN A 65 0.41 -11.83 3.88
C GLN A 65 0.98 -12.02 2.47
N GLU A 66 0.10 -12.25 1.49
CA GLU A 66 0.46 -12.36 0.06
C GLU A 66 0.64 -10.98 -0.59
N TRP A 67 1.33 -10.06 0.09
CA TRP A 67 1.49 -8.66 -0.31
C TRP A 67 2.97 -8.29 -0.51
N PRO A 68 3.64 -8.75 -1.59
CA PRO A 68 5.05 -8.48 -1.79
C PRO A 68 5.32 -7.02 -2.14
N PHE A 69 6.45 -6.52 -1.66
CA PHE A 69 6.92 -5.15 -1.86
C PHE A 69 8.15 -5.13 -2.77
N ILE A 70 8.14 -4.24 -3.76
CA ILE A 70 9.35 -3.83 -4.46
C ILE A 70 9.99 -2.70 -3.66
N LEU A 71 11.25 -2.90 -3.26
CA LEU A 71 12.07 -1.82 -2.73
C LEU A 71 12.81 -1.11 -3.88
N PRO A 72 12.76 0.23 -3.96
CA PRO A 72 13.70 1.00 -4.78
C PRO A 72 15.13 0.58 -4.46
N THR A 73 15.95 0.29 -5.47
CA THR A 73 17.26 -0.35 -5.33
C THR A 73 18.21 0.15 -6.41
N THR A 74 19.51 0.20 -6.14
CA THR A 74 20.52 0.41 -7.18
C THR A 74 20.84 -0.91 -7.91
N ASP A 75 21.43 -0.83 -9.10
CA ASP A 75 21.87 -2.04 -9.82
C ASP A 75 22.85 -2.90 -8.99
N LEU A 76 23.72 -2.27 -8.19
CA LEU A 76 24.68 -2.96 -7.32
C LEU A 76 23.97 -3.71 -6.19
N GLU A 77 23.01 -3.08 -5.52
CA GLU A 77 22.18 -3.71 -4.49
C GLU A 77 21.33 -4.85 -5.08
N PHE A 78 20.72 -4.63 -6.26
CA PHE A 78 19.93 -5.64 -6.96
C PHE A 78 20.77 -6.86 -7.38
N GLN A 79 22.01 -6.67 -7.84
CA GLN A 79 22.88 -7.76 -8.29
C GLN A 79 23.56 -8.49 -7.12
N SER A 80 24.03 -7.77 -6.10
CA SER A 80 24.69 -8.36 -4.93
C SER A 80 23.71 -8.99 -3.94
N GLY A 81 22.46 -8.53 -3.93
CA GLY A 81 21.47 -8.88 -2.89
C GLY A 81 21.71 -8.20 -1.54
N GLN A 82 22.70 -7.30 -1.45
CA GLN A 82 23.03 -6.56 -0.23
C GLN A 82 22.45 -5.15 -0.35
N MET A 83 21.57 -4.78 0.58
CA MET A 83 20.88 -3.47 0.60
C MET A 83 21.48 -2.56 1.67
N GLU A 84 21.54 -1.25 1.39
CA GLU A 84 21.94 -0.24 2.38
C GLU A 84 20.72 0.34 3.11
N TYR A 85 20.82 0.56 4.43
CA TYR A 85 19.68 1.00 5.26
C TYR A 85 19.91 2.34 5.99
N HIS A 86 20.81 3.19 5.48
CA HIS A 86 21.15 4.48 6.10
C HIS A 86 20.13 5.60 5.87
N SER A 87 19.16 5.40 4.97
CA SER A 87 18.20 6.43 4.55
C SER A 87 16.81 5.84 4.27
N PRO A 88 15.73 6.65 4.37
CA PRO A 88 14.38 6.23 4.00
C PRO A 88 14.30 5.73 2.57
N ARG A 89 13.70 4.55 2.37
CA ARG A 89 13.56 3.89 1.08
C ARG A 89 12.11 3.93 0.65
N GLY A 90 11.78 4.88 -0.23
CA GLY A 90 10.41 5.11 -0.69
C GLY A 90 10.32 6.02 -1.93
N PRO A 91 9.17 6.02 -2.63
CA PRO A 91 8.02 5.16 -2.38
C PRO A 91 8.34 3.68 -2.68
N LYS A 92 7.98 2.78 -1.76
CA LYS A 92 7.99 1.34 -2.04
C LYS A 92 6.81 1.04 -2.98
N PHE A 93 6.85 -0.07 -3.71
CA PHE A 93 5.71 -0.48 -4.53
C PHE A 93 5.11 -1.78 -4.00
N GLU A 94 3.88 -1.73 -3.52
CA GLU A 94 3.15 -2.87 -2.96
C GLU A 94 2.25 -3.51 -4.03
N TRP A 95 2.22 -4.84 -4.06
CA TRP A 95 1.24 -5.59 -4.81
C TRP A 95 0.39 -6.37 -3.82
N VAL A 96 -0.89 -6.03 -3.68
CA VAL A 96 -1.80 -6.68 -2.72
C VAL A 96 -2.67 -7.69 -3.46
N TYR A 97 -2.54 -8.97 -3.13
CA TYR A 97 -3.51 -9.99 -3.54
C TYR A 97 -4.73 -9.90 -2.59
N ASP A 98 -5.81 -9.28 -3.08
CA ASP A 98 -6.87 -8.73 -2.23
C ASP A 98 -8.16 -9.57 -2.32
N GLU A 99 -8.54 -10.18 -1.20
CA GLU A 99 -9.73 -11.04 -1.09
C GLU A 99 -11.05 -10.26 -0.93
N GLU A 100 -10.98 -8.98 -0.51
CA GLU A 100 -12.15 -8.14 -0.23
C GLU A 100 -12.50 -7.21 -1.40
N ALA A 101 -11.50 -6.75 -2.15
CA ALA A 101 -11.68 -5.86 -3.30
C ALA A 101 -12.51 -6.52 -4.42
N ARG A 102 -13.26 -5.68 -5.13
CA ARG A 102 -14.14 -6.09 -6.25
C ARG A 102 -13.72 -5.51 -7.60
N GLU A 103 -12.85 -4.52 -7.57
CA GLU A 103 -12.20 -3.87 -8.70
C GLU A 103 -10.76 -3.53 -8.28
N PRO A 104 -9.80 -3.37 -9.22
CA PRO A 104 -8.43 -3.01 -8.86
C PRO A 104 -8.40 -1.66 -8.14
N VAL A 105 -7.61 -1.53 -7.08
CA VAL A 105 -7.48 -0.28 -6.31
C VAL A 105 -6.05 0.24 -6.40
N ILE A 106 -5.90 1.51 -6.76
CA ILE A 106 -4.65 2.25 -6.56
C ILE A 106 -4.65 2.76 -5.12
N GLN A 107 -3.60 2.44 -4.38
CA GLN A 107 -3.41 2.80 -2.97
C GLN A 107 -2.24 3.79 -2.86
N LEU A 108 -2.44 4.87 -2.10
CA LEU A 108 -1.38 5.81 -1.75
C LEU A 108 -1.23 5.84 -0.22
N ALA A 109 -0.12 5.31 0.28
CA ALA A 109 0.17 5.34 1.70
C ALA A 109 1.03 6.56 2.05
N LEU A 110 0.46 7.47 2.85
CA LEU A 110 1.03 8.77 3.18
C LEU A 110 1.66 8.74 4.57
N ARG A 111 2.91 9.22 4.65
CA ARG A 111 3.56 9.56 5.92
C ARG A 111 3.04 10.89 6.39
N THR A 112 2.87 11.04 7.70
CA THR A 112 2.45 12.30 8.30
C THR A 112 3.40 12.77 9.40
N SER A 113 3.26 14.03 9.81
CA SER A 113 3.82 14.60 11.04
C SER A 113 2.86 14.49 12.23
N ALA A 114 1.68 13.88 12.05
CA ALA A 114 0.59 13.87 13.01
C ALA A 114 0.47 12.51 13.71
N GLY A 115 0.39 12.53 15.04
CA GLY A 115 0.07 11.33 15.82
C GLY A 115 -1.40 10.91 15.68
N ARG A 116 -1.69 9.65 16.02
CA ARG A 116 -3.00 8.99 15.86
C ARG A 116 -4.23 9.88 16.11
N ALA A 117 -4.34 10.47 17.30
CA ALA A 117 -5.51 11.25 17.70
C ALA A 117 -5.79 12.49 16.82
N LYS A 118 -4.78 13.05 16.15
CA LYS A 118 -4.94 14.17 15.20
C LYS A 118 -5.43 13.66 13.84
N VAL A 119 -4.93 12.51 13.38
CA VAL A 119 -5.37 11.88 12.12
C VAL A 119 -6.81 11.40 12.23
N GLU A 120 -7.17 10.67 13.29
CA GLU A 120 -8.56 10.21 13.55
C GLU A 120 -9.54 11.38 13.73
N LYS A 121 -9.09 12.55 14.22
CA LYS A 121 -9.92 13.77 14.29
C LYS A 121 -10.13 14.43 12.93
N LEU A 122 -9.12 14.44 12.06
CA LEU A 122 -9.25 14.98 10.69
C LEU A 122 -10.10 14.06 9.81
N LEU A 123 -9.98 12.75 10.04
CA LEU A 123 -10.66 11.70 9.31
C LEU A 123 -11.54 10.90 10.29
N PRO A 124 -12.73 11.41 10.66
CA PRO A 124 -13.69 10.66 11.47
C PRO A 124 -14.41 9.58 10.65
N GLY A 125 -15.15 8.68 11.31
CA GLY A 125 -16.09 7.79 10.62
C GLY A 125 -17.36 8.55 10.20
N PRO A 126 -18.05 8.17 9.11
CA PRO A 126 -17.75 7.10 8.16
C PRO A 126 -16.81 7.50 7.00
N LYS A 127 -16.32 8.76 6.96
CA LYS A 127 -15.39 9.29 5.93
C LYS A 127 -14.06 8.53 5.79
N GLY A 128 -13.88 7.51 6.60
CA GLY A 128 -12.94 6.42 6.38
C GLY A 128 -13.03 5.43 7.53
N TYR A 129 -12.02 4.59 7.66
CA TYR A 129 -12.06 3.38 8.45
C TYR A 129 -10.65 2.92 8.81
N SER A 130 -10.57 1.92 9.68
CA SER A 130 -9.36 1.14 9.88
C SER A 130 -9.54 -0.22 9.22
N ILE A 131 -8.50 -0.74 8.59
CA ILE A 131 -8.48 -2.13 8.11
C ILE A 131 -8.28 -3.05 9.34
N PRO A 132 -9.01 -4.16 9.48
CA PRO A 132 -8.87 -5.07 10.62
C PRO A 132 -7.42 -5.55 10.83
N GLY A 133 -6.93 -5.43 12.05
CA GLY A 133 -5.54 -5.75 12.43
C GLY A 133 -4.51 -4.66 12.12
N LEU A 134 -4.90 -3.56 11.47
CA LEU A 134 -4.01 -2.42 11.13
C LEU A 134 -4.45 -1.12 11.84
N GLU A 135 -5.37 -1.20 12.80
CA GLU A 135 -6.00 -0.06 13.47
C GLU A 135 -5.04 0.82 14.27
N THR A 136 -3.86 0.30 14.60
CA THR A 136 -2.77 0.99 15.31
C THR A 136 -1.75 1.65 14.38
N HIS A 137 -1.78 1.38 13.07
CA HIS A 137 -0.75 1.85 12.13
C HIS A 137 -1.19 3.06 11.30
N PHE A 138 -2.40 3.01 10.76
CA PHE A 138 -2.90 4.05 9.86
C PHE A 138 -4.43 4.13 9.83
N ARG A 139 -4.91 5.13 9.09
CA ARG A 139 -6.33 5.38 8.84
C ARG A 139 -6.59 5.43 7.33
N SER A 140 -7.45 4.57 6.83
CA SER A 140 -7.82 4.51 5.41
C SER A 140 -8.98 5.43 5.07
N VAL A 141 -8.97 6.00 3.86
CA VAL A 141 -10.10 6.69 3.24
C VAL A 141 -10.23 6.26 1.78
N ASN A 142 -11.47 6.10 1.32
CA ASN A 142 -11.75 5.95 -0.11
C ASN A 142 -11.77 7.33 -0.76
N VAL A 143 -11.18 7.45 -1.95
CA VAL A 143 -11.11 8.68 -2.73
C VAL A 143 -11.83 8.47 -4.05
N ARG A 144 -12.54 9.50 -4.52
CA ARG A 144 -13.31 9.45 -5.76
C ARG A 144 -12.34 9.30 -6.94
N SER A 145 -12.23 8.08 -7.45
CA SER A 145 -11.37 7.77 -8.57
C SER A 145 -11.80 8.51 -9.84
N PRO A 146 -10.87 9.11 -10.59
CA PRO A 146 -11.15 9.66 -11.93
C PRO A 146 -11.24 8.56 -13.01
N TRP A 147 -10.90 7.30 -12.69
CA TRP A 147 -10.86 6.19 -13.63
C TRP A 147 -12.02 5.21 -13.40
N LYS A 148 -12.71 4.85 -14.48
CA LYS A 148 -13.82 3.89 -14.43
C LYS A 148 -13.31 2.47 -14.17
N GLY A 149 -13.82 1.82 -13.13
CA GLY A 149 -13.48 0.43 -12.79
C GLY A 149 -12.11 0.28 -12.12
N ILE A 150 -11.57 1.36 -11.55
CA ILE A 150 -10.37 1.36 -10.73
C ILE A 150 -10.67 2.21 -9.49
N GLY A 151 -10.58 1.63 -8.30
CA GLY A 151 -10.72 2.35 -7.04
C GLY A 151 -9.48 3.19 -6.70
N LEU A 152 -9.63 4.16 -5.80
CA LEU A 152 -8.53 4.93 -5.24
C LEU A 152 -8.65 4.95 -3.71
N ARG A 153 -7.62 4.49 -3.00
CA ARG A 153 -7.53 4.49 -1.53
C ARG A 153 -6.35 5.34 -1.09
N VAL A 154 -6.51 6.07 0.01
CA VAL A 154 -5.42 6.76 0.70
C VAL A 154 -5.33 6.22 2.11
N ASP A 155 -4.16 5.71 2.48
CA ASP A 155 -3.86 5.21 3.82
C ASP A 155 -2.95 6.21 4.53
N VAL A 156 -3.37 6.70 5.69
CA VAL A 156 -2.74 7.84 6.37
C VAL A 156 -2.07 7.34 7.65
N TYR A 157 -0.75 7.16 7.60
CA TYR A 157 0.03 6.68 8.74
C TYR A 157 0.02 7.65 9.91
N TYR A 158 -0.06 7.09 11.11
CA TYR A 158 0.21 7.81 12.34
C TYR A 158 1.72 7.96 12.52
N ALA A 159 2.19 9.17 12.82
CA ALA A 159 3.62 9.46 12.98
C ALA A 159 4.27 8.62 14.10
N ASP A 160 3.50 8.24 15.12
CA ASP A 160 3.88 7.39 16.25
C ASP A 160 3.92 5.88 15.93
N ALA A 161 3.47 5.44 14.74
CA ALA A 161 3.45 4.04 14.33
C ALA A 161 4.46 3.67 13.22
N LEU A 162 5.25 4.64 12.73
CA LEU A 162 6.23 4.43 11.65
C LEU A 162 7.60 4.00 12.22
N GLU A 163 7.88 2.70 12.16
CA GLU A 163 9.17 2.15 12.60
C GLU A 163 10.32 2.42 11.63
N ALA A 164 11.53 2.66 12.15
CA ALA A 164 12.71 2.94 11.34
C ALA A 164 13.08 1.79 10.37
N ASN A 165 12.89 0.54 10.78
CA ASN A 165 13.14 -0.64 9.96
C ASN A 165 12.14 -0.79 8.80
N TRP A 166 10.90 -0.28 8.97
CA TRP A 166 9.92 -0.16 7.90
C TRP A 166 10.31 0.95 6.92
N VAL A 167 10.60 2.15 7.45
CA VAL A 167 10.94 3.35 6.65
C VAL A 167 12.16 3.12 5.76
N THR A 168 13.18 2.40 6.23
CA THR A 168 14.38 2.01 5.46
C THR A 168 14.19 0.79 4.55
N GLY A 169 13.08 0.05 4.71
CA GLY A 169 12.85 -1.23 4.02
C GLY A 169 13.64 -2.41 4.59
N LYS A 170 14.43 -2.21 5.65
CA LYS A 170 15.28 -3.22 6.28
C LYS A 170 14.51 -4.47 6.70
N TRP A 171 13.34 -4.29 7.32
CA TRP A 171 12.52 -5.40 7.79
C TRP A 171 12.08 -6.33 6.65
N LEU A 172 11.58 -5.77 5.54
CA LEU A 172 11.20 -6.54 4.34
C LEU A 172 12.40 -7.32 3.75
N ALA A 173 13.57 -6.69 3.73
CA ALA A 173 14.77 -7.26 3.13
C ALA A 173 15.41 -8.38 3.98
N GLU A 174 15.44 -8.22 5.31
CA GLU A 174 16.08 -9.18 6.22
C GLU A 174 15.13 -10.28 6.73
N GLU A 175 13.87 -9.96 7.03
CA GLU A 175 12.91 -10.92 7.60
C GLU A 175 11.97 -11.53 6.55
N GLY A 176 11.44 -10.71 5.64
CA GLY A 176 10.56 -11.19 4.56
C GLY A 176 11.31 -11.99 3.49
N GLY A 177 12.52 -11.54 3.16
CA GLY A 177 13.40 -12.20 2.20
C GLY A 177 12.98 -11.96 0.74
N ARG A 178 13.97 -12.02 -0.15
CA ARG A 178 13.79 -11.71 -1.57
C ARG A 178 13.09 -12.84 -2.32
N ILE A 179 12.10 -12.50 -3.14
CA ILE A 179 11.53 -13.38 -4.15
C ILE A 179 12.49 -13.40 -5.33
N HIS A 180 12.97 -14.60 -5.68
CA HIS A 180 13.81 -14.83 -6.85
C HIS A 180 13.01 -15.50 -7.96
N PRO A 181 13.33 -15.22 -9.23
CA PRO A 181 12.74 -15.95 -10.35
C PRO A 181 13.14 -17.43 -10.25
N GLN A 182 12.16 -18.31 -10.40
CA GLN A 182 12.40 -19.74 -10.53
C GLN A 182 13.28 -20.00 -11.75
N LYS A 183 14.26 -20.89 -11.61
CA LYS A 183 15.02 -21.41 -12.76
C LYS A 183 14.08 -22.33 -13.54
N GLY A 184 13.79 -21.96 -14.78
CA GLY A 184 13.11 -22.83 -15.76
C GLY A 184 14.01 -23.95 -16.27
#